data_AF-X1TXR6-F1
#
_entry.id   AF-X1TXR6-F1
#
_cell.length_a   1.000
_cell.length_b   1.000
_cell.length_c   1.000
_cell.angle_alpha   90.00
_cell.angle_beta   90.00
_cell.angle_gamma   90.00
#
_symmetry.space_group_name_H-M   'P 1'
#
loop_
_entity.id
_entity.type
_entity.pdbx_description
1 polymer ?
#
loop_
_entity_poly.entity_id
_entity_poly.type
_entity_poly.pdbx_seq_one_letter_code
_entity_poly.pdbx_strand_id
1 'polypeptide(L)' 'VAAAFSAALNKQVEAVEIPREQWISALKAVGFSQPAAESMAGMTAITLEKKYDMPHTPVQGTTTIQDYITGLVRNNQ' A
#
# COMPACT_ATOMS: atom_id res chain seq x y z
N VAL A 1 -0.21 -7.17 -0.79
CA VAL A 1 -1.22 -6.46 -1.61
C VAL A 1 -1.24 -6.95 -3.06
N ALA A 2 -0.14 -6.84 -3.82
CA ALA A 2 -0.09 -7.30 -5.23
C ALA A 2 -0.59 -8.74 -5.44
N ALA A 3 -0.16 -9.69 -4.61
CA ALA A 3 -0.65 -11.08 -4.67
C ALA A 3 -2.18 -11.23 -4.49
N ALA A 4 -2.79 -10.41 -3.62
CA ALA A 4 -4.23 -10.44 -3.41
C ALA A 4 -4.99 -9.86 -4.63
N PHE A 5 -4.47 -8.80 -5.25
CA PHE A 5 -4.99 -8.31 -6.54
C PHE A 5 -4.80 -9.34 -7.65
N SER A 6 -3.66 -10.02 -7.70
CA SER A 6 -3.37 -11.04 -8.71
C SER A 6 -4.38 -12.17 -8.66
N ALA A 7 -4.70 -12.65 -7.45
CA ALA A 7 -5.74 -13.64 -7.22
C ALA A 7 -7.14 -13.12 -7.60
N ALA A 8 -7.50 -11.90 -7.18
CA ALA A 8 -8.83 -11.34 -7.43
C ALA A 8 -9.10 -11.01 -8.91
N LEU A 9 -8.08 -10.56 -9.65
CA LEU A 9 -8.19 -10.18 -11.07
C LEU A 9 -7.97 -11.35 -12.03
N ASN A 10 -7.53 -12.51 -11.53
CA ASN A 10 -7.07 -13.64 -12.32
C ASN A 10 -6.03 -13.23 -13.39
N LYS A 11 -5.10 -12.35 -13.00
CA LYS A 11 -4.03 -11.80 -13.84
C LYS A 11 -2.76 -11.64 -13.01
N GLN A 12 -1.58 -11.77 -13.63
CA GLN A 12 -0.32 -11.53 -12.93
C GLN A 12 -0.21 -10.05 -12.54
N VAL A 13 -0.02 -9.79 -11.24
CA VAL A 13 0.20 -8.44 -10.69
C VAL A 13 1.44 -8.48 -9.83
N GLU A 14 2.43 -7.67 -10.19
CA GLU A 14 3.71 -7.58 -9.49
C GLU A 14 3.92 -6.19 -8.89
N ALA A 15 4.54 -6.16 -7.72
CA ALA A 15 4.96 -4.90 -7.11
C ALA A 15 6.33 -4.50 -7.69
N VAL A 16 6.38 -3.35 -8.36
CA VAL A 16 7.62 -2.76 -8.86
C VAL A 16 8.07 -1.70 -7.86
N GLU A 17 9.27 -1.85 -7.32
CA GLU A 17 9.83 -0.93 -6.34
C GLU A 17 10.39 0.32 -7.02
N ILE A 18 10.09 1.48 -6.43
CA ILE A 18 10.67 2.77 -6.82
C ILE A 18 11.80 3.07 -5.82
N PRO A 19 13.00 3.48 -6.27
CA PRO A 19 14.08 3.91 -5.38
C PRO A 19 13.61 5.04 -4.43
N ARG A 20 14.04 5.01 -3.16
CA ARG A 20 13.64 5.92 -2.08
C ARG A 20 13.76 7.41 -2.41
N GLU A 21 14.85 7.77 -3.05
CA GLU A 21 15.23 9.10 -3.51
C GLU A 21 14.35 9.59 -4.67
N GLN A 22 13.53 8.71 -5.24
CA GLN A 22 12.53 9.01 -6.27
C GLN A 22 11.08 8.96 -5.75
N TRP A 23 10.83 8.61 -4.48
CA TRP A 23 9.45 8.45 -3.99
C TRP A 23 8.61 9.73 -4.13
N ILE A 24 9.16 10.88 -3.71
CA ILE A 24 8.43 12.16 -3.75
C ILE A 24 8.13 12.58 -5.19
N SER A 25 9.11 12.48 -6.09
CA SER A 25 8.93 12.84 -7.49
C SER A 25 7.92 11.91 -8.18
N ALA A 26 7.96 10.61 -7.92
CA ALA A 26 7.01 9.64 -8.45
C ALA A 26 5.58 9.90 -7.95
N LEU A 27 5.39 10.16 -6.65
CA LEU A 27 4.08 10.47 -6.09
C LEU A 27 3.49 11.76 -6.69
N LYS A 28 4.32 12.80 -6.87
CA LYS A 28 3.89 14.03 -7.54
C LYS A 28 3.50 13.82 -8.99
N ALA A 29 4.23 12.95 -9.71
CA ALA A 29 3.93 12.64 -11.10
C ALA A 29 2.54 11.99 -11.29
N VAL A 30 2.01 11.33 -10.26
CA VAL A 30 0.66 10.73 -10.27
C VAL A 30 -0.40 11.60 -9.58
N GLY A 31 -0.10 12.89 -9.32
CA GLY A 31 -1.09 13.88 -8.88
C GLY A 31 -1.11 14.20 -7.39
N PHE A 32 -0.17 13.69 -6.59
CA PHE A 32 -0.07 14.08 -5.19
C PHE A 32 0.41 15.54 -5.06
N SER A 33 -0.16 16.27 -4.11
CA SER A 33 0.41 17.55 -3.68
C SER A 33 1.76 17.33 -2.97
N GLN A 34 2.58 18.38 -2.87
CA GLN A 34 3.88 18.29 -2.18
C GLN A 34 3.74 17.75 -0.74
N PRO A 35 2.84 18.27 0.13
CA PRO A 35 2.70 17.74 1.48
C PRO A 35 2.19 16.30 1.53
N ALA A 36 1.31 15.91 0.59
CA ALA A 36 0.80 14.55 0.52
C ALA A 36 1.90 13.55 0.10
N ALA A 37 2.75 13.94 -0.87
CA ALA A 37 3.88 13.13 -1.32
C ALA A 37 4.91 12.93 -0.19
N GLU A 38 5.24 13.99 0.54
CA GLU A 38 6.14 13.93 1.70
C GLU A 38 5.58 13.05 2.80
N SER A 39 4.28 13.19 3.12
CA SER A 39 3.61 12.37 4.12
C SER A 39 3.64 10.87 3.77
N MET A 40 3.28 10.52 2.54
CA MET A 40 3.32 9.13 2.07
C MET A 40 4.75 8.56 2.08
N ALA A 41 5.74 9.30 1.55
CA ALA A 41 7.13 8.88 1.57
C ALA A 41 7.65 8.68 3.01
N GLY A 42 7.27 9.56 3.93
CA GLY A 42 7.59 9.45 5.35
C GLY A 42 6.98 8.21 6.01
N MET A 43 5.69 7.96 5.79
CA MET A 43 5.02 6.75 6.30
C MET A 43 5.64 5.47 5.75
N THR A 44 5.97 5.44 4.45
CA THR A 44 6.67 4.31 3.83
C THR A 44 8.03 4.07 4.48
N ALA A 45 8.82 5.13 4.70
CA ALA A 45 10.10 5.03 5.39
C ALA A 45 9.97 4.47 6.81
N ILE A 46 9.07 5.03 7.62
CA ILE A 46 8.83 4.59 9.00
C ILE A 46 8.41 3.12 9.04
N THR A 47 7.55 2.71 8.10
CA THR A 47 7.06 1.33 8.01
C THR A 47 8.18 0.35 7.66
N LEU A 48 9.00 0.68 6.65
CA LEU A 48 10.12 -0.17 6.22
C LEU A 48 11.21 -0.27 7.29
N GLU A 49 11.51 0.84 7.95
CA GLU A 49 12.52 0.92 9.00
C GLU A 49 12.01 0.38 10.35
N LYS A 50 10.73 -0.01 10.44
CA LYS A 50 10.05 -0.45 11.67
C LYS A 50 10.22 0.55 12.83
N LYS A 51 10.27 1.84 12.51
CA LYS A 51 10.46 2.94 13.48
C LYS A 51 9.12 3.42 14.05
N TYR A 52 8.33 2.48 14.54
CA TYR A 52 7.04 2.74 15.16
C TYR A 52 6.78 1.74 16.29
N ASP A 53 6.02 2.17 17.29
CA ASP A 53 5.66 1.31 18.41
C ASP A 53 4.65 0.26 17.96
N MET A 54 5.02 -1.01 18.10
CA MET A 54 4.09 -2.12 17.89
C MET A 54 3.42 -2.49 19.22
N PRO A 55 2.08 -2.55 19.28
CA PRO A 55 1.40 -3.07 20.45
C PRO A 55 1.72 -4.56 20.63
N HIS A 56 1.97 -4.98 21.88
CA HIS A 56 2.20 -6.40 22.19
C HIS A 56 0.99 -7.28 21.85
N THR A 57 -0.22 -6.72 21.99
CA THR A 57 -1.48 -7.40 21.69
C THR A 57 -2.32 -6.53 20.74
N PRO A 58 -2.09 -6.61 19.42
CA PRO A 58 -2.87 -5.84 18.46
C PRO A 58 -4.33 -6.34 18.41
N VAL A 59 -5.28 -5.41 18.36
CA VAL A 59 -6.68 -5.73 18.03
C VAL A 59 -6.75 -6.04 16.54
N GLN A 60 -7.22 -7.24 16.19
CA GLN A 60 -7.40 -7.66 14.81
C GLN A 60 -8.87 -7.54 14.40
N GLY A 61 -9.13 -6.90 13.27
CA GLY A 61 -10.45 -6.92 12.64
C GLY A 61 -10.73 -8.29 11.99
N THR A 62 -11.99 -8.53 11.62
CA THR A 62 -12.41 -9.77 10.94
C THR A 62 -12.18 -9.75 9.44
N THR A 63 -12.01 -8.57 8.84
CA THR A 63 -11.81 -8.42 7.40
C THR A 63 -10.35 -8.64 7.02
N THR A 64 -10.08 -9.66 6.21
CA THR A 64 -8.75 -9.88 5.66
C THR A 64 -8.48 -8.96 4.46
N ILE A 65 -7.20 -8.73 4.13
CA ILE A 65 -6.81 -7.98 2.93
C ILE A 65 -7.35 -8.68 1.67
N GLN A 66 -7.37 -10.01 1.66
CA GLN A 66 -7.86 -10.83 0.56
C GLN A 66 -9.37 -10.63 0.36
N ASP A 67 -10.17 -10.68 1.44
CA ASP A 67 -11.62 -10.51 1.36
C ASP A 67 -11.96 -9.09 0.90
N TYR A 68 -11.27 -8.08 1.45
CA TYR A 68 -11.46 -6.69 1.06
C TYR A 68 -11.19 -6.46 -0.43
N ILE A 69 -10.03 -6.91 -0.93
CA ILE A 69 -9.65 -6.74 -2.34
C ILE A 69 -10.58 -7.53 -3.27
N THR A 70 -10.98 -8.75 -2.89
CA THR A 70 -11.93 -9.56 -3.66
C THR A 70 -13.27 -8.85 -3.78
N GLY A 71 -13.79 -8.30 -2.67
CA GLY A 71 -15.04 -7.52 -2.68
C GLY A 71 -14.92 -6.25 -3.53
N LEU A 72 -13.80 -5.53 -3.41
CA LEU A 72 -13.54 -4.31 -4.18
C LEU A 72 -13.52 -4.58 -5.70
N VAL A 73 -12.81 -5.62 -6.14
CA VAL A 73 -12.73 -5.99 -7.56
C VAL A 73 -14.11 -6.36 -8.09
N ARG A 74 -14.87 -7.20 -7.38
CA ARG A 74 -16.22 -7.61 -7.79
C ARG A 74 -17.20 -6.45 -7.94
N ASN A 75 -17.10 -5.44 -7.08
CA ASN A 75 -18.01 -4.28 -7.10
C ASN A 75 -17.67 -3.25 -8.19
N ASN A 76 -16.49 -3.34 -8.82
CA ASN A 76 -16.03 -2.42 -9.88
C ASN A 76 -15.99 -3.10 -11.27
N GLN A 77 -16.61 -4.28 -11.41
CA GLN A 77 -16.88 -4.95 -12.69
C GLN A 77 -18.31 -4.69 -13.15
#